data_AF-A0A3R6UFG7-F1
#
_entry.id   AF-A0A3R6UFG7-F1
#
_cell.length_a   1.000
_cell.length_b   1.000
_cell.length_c   1.000
_cell.angle_alpha   90.00
_cell.angle_beta   90.00
_cell.angle_gamma   90.00
#
_symmetry.space_group_name_H-M   'P 1'
#
loop_
_entity.id
_entity.type
_entity.pdbx_description
1 polymer ?
#
loop_
_entity_poly.entity_id
_entity_poly.type
_entity_poly.pdbx_seq_one_letter_code
_entity_poly.pdbx_strand_id
1 'polypeptide(L)'
;MNNKKNTNKFKNIKNSEKVKKYKNINEIGDIKKKKNNKDINEFESIKEFYKKYVVIGFFVVGILGTLFHFVYDWSGQMWFVGLFVPVNESTWEHMKLLFVPMLIYIMLGNLYIKRQEFMQSKKYKEKNRSNNIKINRDIYGYNLEIVNDRQDKNNELHQIGYTGLFGNIFGTWSIPFLFYGYKGILGFEIAWVDISTFFVAVLIAFAVQYHVLIYSYKKQTQNCGKTVLIVNLAQLFVFVLLTYHPLNLGIFISPV
;
A
#
# COMPACT_ATOMS: atom_id res chain seq x y z
N MET A 1 64.00 -46.08 2.79
CA MET A 1 63.99 -44.60 2.73
C MET A 1 62.68 -43.98 2.19
N ASN A 2 61.59 -44.74 1.95
CA ASN A 2 60.39 -44.25 1.26
C ASN A 2 59.19 -43.78 2.13
N ASN A 3 59.21 -43.95 3.46
CA ASN A 3 58.03 -43.63 4.30
C ASN A 3 57.93 -42.17 4.77
N LYS A 4 59.00 -41.37 4.73
CA LYS A 4 59.00 -39.97 5.20
C LYS A 4 58.50 -38.94 4.15
N LYS A 5 58.57 -39.26 2.85
CA LYS A 5 58.11 -38.35 1.77
C LYS A 5 56.58 -38.37 1.59
N ASN A 6 55.93 -39.51 1.83
CA ASN A 6 54.47 -39.63 1.68
C ASN A 6 53.69 -38.95 2.81
N THR A 7 54.20 -38.94 4.04
CA THR A 7 53.55 -38.30 5.19
C THR A 7 53.52 -36.77 5.07
N ASN A 8 54.59 -36.14 4.56
CA ASN A 8 54.63 -34.69 4.32
C ASN A 8 53.69 -34.26 3.18
N LYS A 9 53.55 -35.07 2.13
CA LYS A 9 52.63 -34.79 1.01
C LYS A 9 51.16 -34.84 1.46
N PHE A 10 50.78 -35.85 2.25
CA PHE A 10 49.43 -35.97 2.81
C PHE A 10 49.09 -34.85 3.82
N LYS A 11 50.07 -34.40 4.62
CA LYS A 11 49.88 -33.28 5.56
C LYS A 11 49.65 -31.95 4.84
N ASN A 12 50.37 -31.70 3.74
CA ASN A 12 50.20 -30.51 2.91
C ASN A 12 48.86 -30.50 2.16
N ILE A 13 48.39 -31.65 1.67
CA ILE A 13 47.08 -31.76 0.99
C ILE A 13 45.94 -31.45 1.98
N LYS A 14 45.97 -32.06 3.18
CA LYS A 14 44.98 -31.81 4.24
C LYS A 14 44.96 -30.35 4.70
N ASN A 15 46.12 -29.68 4.75
CA ASN A 15 46.21 -28.26 5.06
C ASN A 15 45.61 -27.40 3.92
N SER A 16 45.88 -27.74 2.66
CA SER A 16 45.32 -27.02 1.51
C SER A 16 43.79 -27.12 1.45
N GLU A 17 43.23 -28.29 1.76
CA GLU A 17 41.78 -28.52 1.80
C GLU A 17 41.11 -27.79 2.97
N LYS A 18 41.73 -27.79 4.15
CA LYS A 18 41.25 -26.99 5.30
C LYS A 18 41.25 -25.50 4.97
N VAL A 19 42.32 -24.98 4.35
CA VAL A 19 42.42 -23.56 3.98
C VAL A 19 41.38 -23.19 2.92
N LYS A 20 41.17 -24.04 1.90
CA LYS A 20 40.09 -23.85 0.90
C LYS A 20 38.70 -23.89 1.54
N LYS A 21 38.47 -24.81 2.48
CA LYS A 21 37.20 -24.91 3.21
C LYS A 21 36.93 -23.67 4.07
N TYR A 22 37.94 -23.19 4.80
CA TYR A 22 37.84 -21.96 5.60
C TYR A 22 37.60 -20.71 4.74
N LYS A 23 38.30 -20.58 3.60
CA LYS A 23 38.11 -19.45 2.68
C LYS A 23 36.70 -19.42 2.10
N ASN A 24 36.17 -20.58 1.71
CA ASN A 24 34.80 -20.72 1.19
C ASN A 24 33.75 -20.42 2.27
N ILE A 25 33.96 -20.81 3.54
CA ILE A 25 33.07 -20.47 4.66
C ILE A 25 33.05 -18.95 4.91
N ASN A 26 34.21 -18.28 4.86
CA ASN A 26 34.28 -16.82 5.03
C ASN A 26 33.60 -16.08 3.87
N GLU A 27 33.83 -16.50 2.62
CA GLU A 27 33.15 -15.94 1.44
C GLU A 27 31.61 -16.12 1.52
N ILE A 28 31.13 -17.29 1.97
CA ILE A 28 29.70 -17.52 2.21
C ILE A 28 29.17 -16.62 3.34
N GLY A 29 29.96 -16.39 4.39
CA GLY A 29 29.63 -15.47 5.49
C GLY A 29 29.50 -14.02 5.01
N ASP A 30 30.43 -13.56 4.19
CA ASP A 30 30.44 -12.21 3.62
C ASP A 30 29.28 -12.00 2.63
N ILE A 31 28.96 -13.01 1.82
CA ILE A 31 27.80 -12.98 0.92
C ILE A 31 26.49 -12.90 1.71
N LYS A 32 26.33 -13.71 2.77
CA LYS A 32 25.14 -13.66 3.64
C LYS A 32 25.00 -12.32 4.35
N LYS A 33 26.11 -11.77 4.85
CA LYS A 33 26.11 -10.45 5.52
C LYS A 33 25.76 -9.32 4.55
N LYS A 34 26.31 -9.35 3.33
CA LYS A 34 26.01 -8.38 2.27
C LYS A 34 24.55 -8.48 1.81
N LYS A 35 23.99 -9.69 1.72
CA LYS A 35 22.58 -9.92 1.42
C LYS A 35 21.67 -9.38 2.53
N ASN A 36 21.93 -9.74 3.80
CA ASN A 36 21.16 -9.24 4.94
C ASN A 36 21.17 -7.70 5.03
N ASN A 37 22.34 -7.06 4.84
CA ASN A 37 22.42 -5.59 4.85
C ASN A 37 21.65 -4.96 3.68
N LYS A 38 21.64 -5.60 2.50
CA LYS A 38 20.85 -5.15 1.36
C LYS A 38 19.35 -5.24 1.66
N ASP A 39 18.91 -6.38 2.21
CA ASP A 39 17.50 -6.62 2.56
C ASP A 39 17.01 -5.61 3.63
N ILE A 40 17.85 -5.28 4.62
CA ILE A 40 17.56 -4.27 5.65
C ILE A 40 17.43 -2.86 5.03
N ASN A 41 18.37 -2.47 4.18
CA ASN A 41 18.36 -1.14 3.55
C ASN A 41 17.16 -0.98 2.59
N GLU A 42 16.79 -2.04 1.88
CA GLU A 42 15.62 -2.05 1.00
C GLU A 42 14.32 -1.93 1.79
N PHE A 43 14.21 -2.67 2.91
CA PHE A 43 13.07 -2.55 3.82
C PHE A 43 12.91 -1.15 4.41
N GLU A 44 14.01 -0.51 4.82
CA GLU A 44 13.98 0.85 5.36
C GLU A 44 13.59 1.89 4.29
N SER A 45 14.09 1.72 3.06
CA SER A 45 13.67 2.55 1.92
C SER A 45 12.18 2.42 1.61
N ILE A 46 11.64 1.22 1.71
CA ILE A 46 10.21 0.93 1.49
C ILE A 46 9.35 1.62 2.56
N LYS A 47 9.75 1.53 3.84
CA LYS A 47 9.07 2.22 4.94
C LYS A 47 9.02 3.73 4.75
N GLU A 48 10.14 4.34 4.37
CA GLU A 48 10.21 5.78 4.12
C GLU A 48 9.31 6.20 2.96
N PHE A 49 9.27 5.40 1.89
CA PHE A 49 8.32 5.61 0.80
C PHE A 49 6.86 5.55 1.28
N TYR A 50 6.50 4.55 2.09
CA TYR A 50 5.14 4.41 2.63
C TYR A 50 4.75 5.54 3.57
N LYS A 51 5.66 5.96 4.44
CA LYS A 51 5.44 7.11 5.33
C LYS A 51 5.12 8.36 4.52
N LYS A 52 5.89 8.64 3.47
CA LYS A 52 5.62 9.77 2.56
C LYS A 52 4.28 9.62 1.85
N TYR A 53 3.97 8.44 1.33
CA TYR A 53 2.68 8.18 0.67
C TYR A 53 1.50 8.42 1.60
N VAL A 54 1.57 7.96 2.84
CA VAL A 54 0.50 8.14 3.84
C VAL A 54 0.36 9.61 4.24
N VAL A 55 1.46 10.31 4.49
CA VAL A 55 1.44 11.74 4.87
C VAL A 55 0.88 12.61 3.74
N ILE A 56 1.35 12.41 2.50
CA ILE A 56 0.82 13.14 1.33
C ILE A 56 -0.66 12.83 1.15
N GLY A 57 -1.04 11.56 1.28
CA GLY A 57 -2.42 11.10 1.17
C GLY A 57 -3.34 11.79 2.16
N PHE A 58 -2.94 11.92 3.42
CA PHE A 58 -3.72 12.61 4.45
C PHE A 58 -4.10 14.03 4.02
N PHE A 59 -3.15 14.82 3.55
CA PHE A 59 -3.42 16.18 3.09
C PHE A 59 -4.25 16.20 1.80
N VAL A 60 -3.92 15.36 0.82
CA VAL A 60 -4.64 15.30 -0.47
C VAL A 60 -6.09 14.92 -0.26
N VAL A 61 -6.37 13.86 0.50
CA VAL A 61 -7.73 13.38 0.79
C VAL A 61 -8.48 14.38 1.66
N GLY A 62 -7.83 15.00 2.66
CA GLY A 62 -8.45 16.05 3.46
C GLY A 62 -8.91 17.24 2.61
N ILE A 63 -8.04 17.75 1.74
CA ILE A 63 -8.35 18.87 0.84
C ILE A 63 -9.45 18.48 -0.16
N LEU A 64 -9.30 17.34 -0.83
CA LEU A 64 -10.28 16.87 -1.81
C LEU A 64 -11.65 16.61 -1.16
N GLY A 65 -11.68 16.03 0.04
CA GLY A 65 -12.90 15.83 0.80
C GLY A 65 -13.60 17.15 1.10
N THR A 66 -12.88 18.14 1.66
CA THR A 66 -13.46 19.47 1.89
C THR A 66 -13.99 20.10 0.60
N LEU A 67 -13.29 19.96 -0.53
CA LEU A 67 -13.78 20.45 -1.81
C LEU A 67 -15.03 19.70 -2.29
N PHE A 68 -15.08 18.37 -2.09
CA PHE A 68 -16.18 17.51 -2.52
C PHE A 68 -17.51 17.89 -1.87
N HIS A 69 -17.48 18.45 -0.66
CA HIS A 69 -18.67 18.97 0.01
C HIS A 69 -19.42 20.01 -0.85
N PHE A 70 -18.70 20.85 -1.60
CA PHE A 70 -19.28 21.91 -2.43
C PHE A 70 -19.58 21.51 -3.88
N VAL A 71 -19.03 20.38 -4.34
CA VAL A 71 -19.07 19.99 -5.77
C VAL A 71 -20.50 19.80 -6.27
N TYR A 72 -21.42 19.33 -5.44
CA TYR A 72 -22.81 19.12 -5.86
C TYR A 72 -23.47 20.45 -6.26
N ASP A 73 -23.37 21.47 -5.42
CA ASP A 73 -23.92 22.80 -5.72
C ASP A 73 -23.18 23.48 -6.85
N TRP A 74 -21.85 23.37 -6.91
CA TRP A 74 -21.06 23.92 -8.03
C TRP A 74 -21.43 23.30 -9.37
N SER A 75 -21.90 22.05 -9.37
CA SER A 75 -22.38 21.38 -10.58
C SER A 75 -23.78 21.82 -11.03
N GLY A 76 -24.50 22.62 -10.22
CA GLY A 76 -25.93 22.89 -10.45
C GLY A 76 -26.81 21.70 -10.09
N GLN A 77 -26.42 20.92 -9.07
CA GLN A 77 -27.17 19.81 -8.50
C GLN A 77 -27.47 18.68 -9.51
N MET A 78 -26.52 18.42 -10.42
CA MET A 78 -26.65 17.34 -11.40
C MET A 78 -26.77 15.99 -10.71
N TRP A 79 -27.81 15.21 -11.05
CA TRP A 79 -28.08 13.93 -10.41
C TRP A 79 -26.85 12.99 -10.42
N PHE A 80 -26.17 12.81 -11.54
CA PHE A 80 -25.04 11.88 -11.59
C PHE A 80 -23.82 12.34 -10.75
N VAL A 81 -23.70 13.63 -10.44
CA VAL A 81 -22.66 14.13 -9.53
C VAL A 81 -22.94 13.67 -8.11
N GLY A 82 -24.20 13.69 -7.69
CA GLY A 82 -24.67 13.20 -6.38
C GLY A 82 -24.42 11.71 -6.11
N LEU A 83 -24.05 10.93 -7.14
CA LEU A 83 -23.58 9.55 -6.97
C LEU A 83 -22.29 9.46 -6.15
N PHE A 84 -21.44 10.49 -6.23
CA PHE A 84 -20.07 10.46 -5.71
C PHE A 84 -19.81 11.50 -4.61
N VAL A 85 -20.61 12.55 -4.55
CA VAL A 85 -20.45 13.64 -3.58
C VAL A 85 -21.68 13.76 -2.70
N PRO A 86 -21.59 14.45 -1.54
CA PRO A 86 -22.74 14.72 -0.69
C PRO A 86 -23.81 15.51 -1.43
N VAL A 87 -25.09 15.12 -1.29
CA VAL A 87 -26.23 15.88 -1.82
C VAL A 87 -27.02 16.63 -0.74
N ASN A 88 -26.73 16.35 0.53
CA ASN A 88 -27.31 16.99 1.70
C ASN A 88 -26.34 16.88 2.90
N GLU A 89 -26.74 17.42 4.05
CA GLU A 89 -25.93 17.46 5.27
C GLU A 89 -26.08 16.23 6.18
N SER A 90 -26.74 15.16 5.72
CA SER A 90 -26.81 13.93 6.50
C SER A 90 -25.43 13.29 6.68
N THR A 91 -25.24 12.62 7.82
CA THR A 91 -23.98 11.93 8.12
C THR A 91 -23.64 10.89 7.06
N TRP A 92 -24.64 10.24 6.46
CA TRP A 92 -24.47 9.30 5.35
C TRP A 92 -23.80 9.95 4.14
N GLU A 93 -24.25 11.14 3.76
CA GLU A 93 -23.68 11.89 2.64
C GLU A 93 -22.26 12.36 2.97
N HIS A 94 -22.01 12.80 4.21
CA HIS A 94 -20.66 13.15 4.67
C HIS A 94 -19.66 11.99 4.64
N MET A 95 -20.10 10.73 4.77
CA MET A 95 -19.21 9.57 4.61
C MET A 95 -18.52 9.54 3.24
N LYS A 96 -19.17 10.06 2.18
CA LYS A 96 -18.59 10.15 0.83
C LYS A 96 -17.38 11.09 0.74
N LEU A 97 -17.29 12.09 1.64
CA LEU A 97 -16.19 13.06 1.70
C LEU A 97 -14.84 12.40 1.95
N LEU A 98 -14.82 11.28 2.68
CA LEU A 98 -13.61 10.46 2.84
C LEU A 98 -13.57 9.37 1.78
N PHE A 99 -14.68 8.63 1.63
CA PHE A 99 -14.71 7.40 0.85
C PHE A 99 -14.26 7.61 -0.61
N VAL A 100 -14.82 8.59 -1.30
CA VAL A 100 -14.56 8.78 -2.73
C VAL A 100 -13.18 9.40 -2.99
N PRO A 101 -12.76 10.49 -2.30
CA PRO A 101 -11.40 11.02 -2.45
C PRO A 101 -10.30 10.01 -2.12
N MET A 102 -10.51 9.14 -1.12
CA MET A 102 -9.57 8.08 -0.79
C MET A 102 -9.48 7.02 -1.90
N LEU A 103 -10.61 6.61 -2.50
CA LEU A 103 -10.60 5.72 -3.68
C LEU A 103 -9.83 6.34 -4.85
N ILE A 104 -10.02 7.63 -5.12
CA ILE A 104 -9.28 8.36 -6.17
C ILE A 104 -7.78 8.35 -5.86
N TYR A 105 -7.39 8.66 -4.61
CA TYR A 105 -5.99 8.66 -4.19
C TYR A 105 -5.32 7.29 -4.35
N ILE A 106 -6.00 6.21 -3.94
CA ILE A 106 -5.52 4.83 -4.10
C ILE A 106 -5.37 4.48 -5.58
N MET A 107 -6.36 4.81 -6.40
CA MET A 107 -6.34 4.53 -7.84
C MET A 107 -5.16 5.24 -8.52
N LEU A 108 -4.98 6.54 -8.27
CA LEU A 108 -3.87 7.32 -8.83
C LEU A 108 -2.50 6.80 -8.37
N GLY A 109 -2.39 6.43 -7.08
CA GLY A 109 -1.17 5.79 -6.54
C GLY A 109 -0.82 4.49 -7.27
N ASN A 110 -1.81 3.60 -7.45
CA ASN A 110 -1.62 2.34 -8.16
C ASN A 110 -1.23 2.53 -9.63
N LEU A 111 -1.86 3.50 -10.31
CA LEU A 111 -1.52 3.84 -11.70
C LEU A 111 -0.09 4.41 -11.82
N TYR A 112 0.29 5.31 -10.90
CA TYR A 112 1.63 5.88 -10.86
C TYR A 112 2.70 4.81 -10.69
N ILE A 113 2.54 3.90 -9.72
CA ILE A 113 3.55 2.88 -9.45
C ILE A 113 3.62 1.86 -10.59
N LYS A 114 2.47 1.39 -11.12
CA LYS A 114 2.44 0.50 -12.29
C LYS A 114 3.15 1.11 -13.50
N ARG A 115 3.03 2.43 -13.69
CA ARG A 115 3.77 3.16 -14.73
C ARG A 115 5.28 3.16 -14.48
N GLN A 116 5.72 3.35 -13.23
CA GLN A 116 7.14 3.29 -12.88
C GLN A 116 7.75 1.91 -13.15
N GLU A 117 7.05 0.84 -12.79
CA GLU A 117 7.47 -0.54 -13.07
C GLU A 117 7.58 -0.82 -14.57
N PHE A 118 6.58 -0.39 -15.34
CA PHE A 118 6.61 -0.52 -16.80
C PHE A 118 7.85 0.16 -17.39
N MET A 119 8.15 1.39 -16.96
CA MET A 119 9.32 2.14 -17.41
C MET A 119 10.65 1.48 -17.03
N GLN A 120 10.76 0.95 -15.79
CA GLN A 120 11.94 0.19 -15.36
C GLN A 120 12.12 -1.09 -16.18
N SER A 121 11.02 -1.82 -16.42
CA SER A 121 11.04 -3.06 -17.22
C SER A 121 11.48 -2.79 -18.67
N LYS A 122 11.06 -1.66 -19.25
CA LYS A 122 11.43 -1.24 -20.60
C LYS A 122 12.92 -0.90 -20.69
N LYS A 123 13.43 -0.07 -19.77
CA LYS A 123 14.86 0.26 -19.67
C LYS A 123 15.74 -0.97 -19.50
N TYR A 124 15.31 -1.93 -18.67
CA TYR A 124 16.01 -3.20 -18.47
C TYR A 124 16.05 -4.03 -19.77
N LYS A 125 14.92 -4.17 -20.47
CA LYS A 125 14.85 -4.88 -21.75
C LYS A 125 15.72 -4.23 -22.82
N GLU A 126 15.74 -2.90 -22.91
CA GLU A 126 16.60 -2.15 -23.83
C GLU A 126 18.10 -2.37 -23.53
N LYS A 127 18.49 -2.27 -22.25
CA LYS A 127 19.87 -2.54 -21.80
C LYS A 127 20.30 -3.98 -22.08
N ASN A 128 19.44 -4.96 -21.83
CA ASN A 128 19.73 -6.36 -22.14
C ASN A 128 19.71 -6.66 -23.63
N ARG A 129 18.88 -5.99 -24.44
CA ARG A 129 18.92 -6.11 -25.90
C ARG A 129 20.23 -5.57 -26.47
N SER A 130 20.75 -4.49 -25.88
CA SER A 130 22.09 -3.97 -26.19
C SER A 130 23.22 -4.89 -25.72
N ASN A 131 23.05 -5.57 -24.57
CA ASN A 131 24.08 -6.45 -23.98
C ASN A 131 24.05 -7.90 -24.51
N ASN A 132 22.92 -8.41 -25.01
CA ASN A 132 22.80 -9.74 -25.62
C ASN A 132 23.54 -9.87 -26.96
N ILE A 133 24.13 -8.78 -27.47
CA ILE A 133 25.14 -8.82 -28.53
C ILE A 133 26.47 -9.43 -27.99
N LYS A 134 26.66 -9.60 -26.66
CA LYS A 134 27.97 -9.94 -26.09
C LYS A 134 28.18 -11.28 -25.39
N ILE A 135 27.31 -11.89 -24.58
CA ILE A 135 27.73 -13.10 -23.80
C ILE A 135 26.58 -14.10 -23.55
N ASN A 136 26.93 -15.39 -23.48
CA ASN A 136 26.05 -16.56 -23.28
C ASN A 136 26.42 -17.33 -21.98
N ARG A 137 25.44 -18.05 -21.41
CA ARG A 137 25.42 -19.02 -20.27
C ARG A 137 25.35 -18.59 -18.79
N ASP A 138 25.86 -17.45 -18.32
CA ASP A 138 25.64 -17.00 -16.91
C ASP A 138 24.28 -16.30 -16.68
N ILE A 139 23.50 -16.19 -17.75
CA ILE A 139 22.27 -15.41 -17.86
C ILE A 139 21.09 -16.03 -17.08
N TYR A 140 21.05 -17.35 -16.90
CA TYR A 140 19.87 -18.02 -16.33
C TYR A 140 19.69 -17.75 -14.83
N GLY A 141 20.76 -17.80 -14.02
CA GLY A 141 20.69 -17.48 -12.59
C GLY A 141 20.38 -16.00 -12.32
N TYR A 142 21.05 -15.12 -13.06
CA TYR A 142 20.82 -13.67 -13.00
C TYR A 142 19.41 -13.26 -13.45
N ASN A 143 18.87 -13.88 -14.51
CA ASN A 143 17.51 -13.63 -14.95
C ASN A 143 16.46 -14.13 -13.95
N LEU A 144 16.71 -15.25 -13.26
CA LEU A 144 15.78 -15.77 -12.25
C LEU A 144 15.70 -14.83 -11.03
N GLU A 145 16.85 -14.30 -10.58
CA GLU A 145 16.90 -13.34 -9.48
C GLU A 145 16.18 -12.02 -9.83
N ILE A 146 16.30 -11.55 -11.07
CA ILE A 146 15.60 -10.34 -11.55
C ILE A 146 14.11 -10.58 -11.81
N VAL A 147 13.70 -11.79 -12.14
CA VAL A 147 12.28 -12.15 -12.23
C VAL A 147 11.66 -12.18 -10.83
N ASN A 148 12.36 -12.76 -9.84
CA ASN A 148 11.88 -12.79 -8.46
C ASN A 148 11.83 -11.39 -7.83
N ASP A 149 12.85 -10.54 -8.03
CA ASP A 149 12.85 -9.14 -7.54
C ASP A 149 11.66 -8.33 -8.10
N ARG A 150 11.35 -8.53 -9.39
CA ARG A 150 10.17 -7.90 -10.02
C ARG A 150 8.86 -8.46 -9.49
N GLN A 151 8.79 -9.76 -9.20
CA GLN A 151 7.60 -10.38 -8.63
C GLN A 151 7.35 -9.89 -7.20
N ASP A 152 8.39 -9.73 -6.39
CA ASP A 152 8.28 -9.25 -5.02
C ASP A 152 7.85 -7.77 -4.96
N LYS A 153 8.35 -6.93 -5.87
CA LYS A 153 7.88 -5.54 -6.01
C LYS A 153 6.42 -5.45 -6.45
N ASN A 154 6.01 -6.23 -7.44
CA ASN A 154 4.60 -6.30 -7.84
C ASN A 154 3.72 -6.72 -6.65
N ASN A 155 4.18 -7.65 -5.82
CA ASN A 155 3.44 -8.09 -4.65
C ASN A 155 3.29 -6.99 -3.59
N GLU A 156 4.33 -6.19 -3.36
CA GLU A 156 4.31 -5.01 -2.49
C GLU A 156 3.39 -3.91 -3.03
N LEU A 157 3.35 -3.70 -4.35
CA LEU A 157 2.46 -2.74 -4.99
C LEU A 157 0.99 -3.09 -4.74
N HIS A 158 0.62 -4.36 -4.99
CA HIS A 158 -0.74 -4.83 -4.70
C HIS A 158 -1.10 -4.65 -3.23
N GLN A 159 -0.12 -4.76 -2.32
CA GLN A 159 -0.31 -4.55 -0.89
C GLN A 159 -0.71 -3.10 -0.55
N ILE A 160 -0.09 -2.09 -1.16
CA ILE A 160 -0.42 -0.67 -0.91
C ILE A 160 -1.88 -0.38 -1.27
N GLY A 161 -2.31 -0.84 -2.44
CA GLY A 161 -3.67 -0.65 -2.91
C GLY A 161 -4.69 -1.28 -1.97
N TYR A 162 -4.50 -2.55 -1.60
CA TYR A 162 -5.43 -3.27 -0.73
C TYR A 162 -5.45 -2.76 0.72
N THR A 163 -4.30 -2.36 1.27
CA THR A 163 -4.25 -1.74 2.60
C THR A 163 -4.92 -0.37 2.61
N GLY A 164 -4.79 0.40 1.54
CA GLY A 164 -5.54 1.64 1.36
C GLY A 164 -7.05 1.41 1.32
N LEU A 165 -7.51 0.40 0.56
CA LEU A 165 -8.93 0.05 0.50
C LEU A 165 -9.48 -0.43 1.85
N PHE A 166 -8.65 -1.07 2.67
CA PHE A 166 -9.02 -1.46 4.03
C PHE A 166 -9.14 -0.25 4.96
N GLY A 167 -8.14 0.65 4.92
CA GLY A 167 -8.18 1.93 5.63
C GLY A 167 -9.39 2.78 5.23
N ASN A 168 -9.76 2.77 3.94
CA ASN A 168 -10.92 3.49 3.43
C ASN A 168 -12.23 3.08 4.12
N ILE A 169 -12.48 1.78 4.28
CA ILE A 169 -13.68 1.28 4.97
C ILE A 169 -13.68 1.70 6.44
N PHE A 170 -12.55 1.54 7.14
CA PHE A 170 -12.44 1.93 8.55
C PHE A 170 -12.64 3.43 8.76
N GLY A 171 -12.01 4.26 7.93
CA GLY A 171 -12.18 5.71 7.96
C GLY A 171 -13.63 6.11 7.70
N THR A 172 -14.22 5.57 6.64
CA THR A 172 -15.59 5.89 6.22
C THR A 172 -16.61 5.62 7.34
N TRP A 173 -16.53 4.46 7.99
CA TRP A 173 -17.45 4.11 9.09
C TRP A 173 -17.09 4.77 10.42
N SER A 174 -15.86 5.29 10.56
CA SER A 174 -15.51 6.08 11.75
C SER A 174 -16.22 7.44 11.79
N ILE A 175 -16.63 8.00 10.64
CA ILE A 175 -17.37 9.27 10.57
C ILE A 175 -18.68 9.20 11.39
N PRO A 176 -19.65 8.32 11.07
CA PRO A 176 -20.89 8.24 11.85
C PRO A 176 -20.63 7.79 13.29
N PHE A 177 -19.65 6.90 13.51
CA PHE A 177 -19.29 6.47 14.87
C PHE A 177 -18.85 7.64 15.75
N LEU A 178 -17.97 8.51 15.24
CA LEU A 178 -17.48 9.70 15.95
C LEU A 178 -18.58 10.74 16.10
N PHE A 179 -19.33 11.01 15.02
CA PHE A 179 -20.42 11.99 15.02
C PHE A 179 -21.49 11.68 16.07
N TYR A 180 -22.08 10.48 16.02
CA TYR A 180 -23.09 10.08 17.00
C TYR A 180 -22.50 9.83 18.39
N GLY A 181 -21.22 9.45 18.47
CA GLY A 181 -20.50 9.32 19.73
C GLY A 181 -20.43 10.64 20.48
N TYR A 182 -19.95 11.71 19.85
CA TYR A 182 -19.86 13.02 20.51
C TYR A 182 -21.25 13.64 20.72
N LYS A 183 -22.14 13.55 19.72
CA LYS A 183 -23.51 14.07 19.82
C LYS A 183 -24.28 13.40 20.95
N GLY A 184 -24.09 12.09 21.16
CA GLY A 184 -24.71 11.36 22.27
C GLY A 184 -24.20 11.81 23.64
N ILE A 185 -22.94 12.24 23.75
CA ILE A 185 -22.36 12.74 25.00
C ILE A 185 -22.80 14.17 25.29
N LEU A 186 -22.81 15.05 24.29
CA LEU A 186 -23.11 16.48 24.46
C LEU A 186 -24.61 16.78 24.42
N GLY A 187 -25.39 15.99 23.68
CA GLY A 187 -26.82 16.20 23.47
C GLY A 187 -27.16 17.26 22.42
N PHE A 188 -26.17 17.95 21.85
CA PHE A 188 -26.33 18.96 20.81
C PHE A 188 -25.16 18.91 19.82
N GLU A 189 -25.33 19.60 18.69
CA GLU A 189 -24.34 19.61 17.61
C GLU A 189 -23.48 20.86 17.62
N ILE A 190 -22.23 20.69 17.21
CA ILE A 190 -21.25 21.76 17.14
C ILE A 190 -20.53 21.64 15.80
N ALA A 191 -20.74 22.62 14.92
CA ALA A 191 -20.24 22.57 13.53
C ALA A 191 -18.73 22.33 13.43
N TRP A 192 -17.91 22.96 14.27
CA TRP A 192 -16.45 22.76 14.22
C TRP A 192 -16.03 21.38 14.74
N VAL A 193 -16.80 20.77 15.64
CA VAL A 193 -16.57 19.38 16.10
C VAL A 193 -16.91 18.43 14.97
N ASP A 194 -18.01 18.66 14.26
CA ASP A 194 -18.42 17.84 13.12
C ASP A 194 -17.36 17.83 12.01
N ILE A 195 -16.88 19.01 11.59
CA ILE A 195 -15.74 19.14 10.65
C ILE A 195 -14.51 18.39 11.19
N SER A 196 -14.24 18.46 12.49
CA SER A 196 -13.11 17.74 13.10
C SER A 196 -13.29 16.22 13.01
N THR A 197 -14.51 15.69 13.10
CA THR A 197 -14.76 14.25 12.96
C THR A 197 -14.32 13.73 11.59
N PHE A 198 -14.52 14.50 10.52
CA PHE A 198 -14.02 14.17 9.19
C PHE A 198 -12.49 14.07 9.17
N PHE A 199 -11.76 15.06 9.68
CA PHE A 199 -10.29 15.01 9.69
C PHE A 199 -9.73 13.90 10.57
N VAL A 200 -10.37 13.62 11.72
CA VAL A 200 -10.02 12.48 12.58
C VAL A 200 -10.28 11.16 11.85
N ALA A 201 -11.37 11.03 11.11
CA ALA A 201 -11.65 9.85 10.29
C ALA A 201 -10.61 9.64 9.19
N VAL A 202 -10.17 10.71 8.51
CA VAL A 202 -9.09 10.65 7.50
C VAL A 202 -7.79 10.20 8.16
N LEU A 203 -7.46 10.71 9.36
CA LEU A 203 -6.30 10.27 10.12
C LEU A 203 -6.40 8.78 10.48
N ILE A 204 -7.56 8.30 10.95
CA ILE A 204 -7.80 6.88 11.25
C ILE A 204 -7.61 6.02 10.00
N ALA A 205 -8.15 6.42 8.84
CA ALA A 205 -8.02 5.69 7.58
C ALA A 205 -6.54 5.43 7.23
N PHE A 206 -5.74 6.49 7.30
CA PHE A 206 -4.31 6.45 6.98
C PHE A 206 -3.47 5.75 8.06
N ALA A 207 -3.82 5.90 9.34
CA ALA A 207 -3.18 5.18 10.44
C ALA A 207 -3.41 3.67 10.33
N VAL A 208 -4.65 3.25 10.04
CA VAL A 208 -5.00 1.84 9.77
C VAL A 208 -4.24 1.33 8.55
N GLN A 209 -4.22 2.08 7.44
CA GLN A 209 -3.46 1.71 6.25
C GLN A 209 -1.98 1.47 6.58
N TYR A 210 -1.33 2.43 7.26
CA TYR A 210 0.08 2.33 7.63
C TYR A 210 0.35 1.13 8.54
N HIS A 211 -0.48 0.94 9.58
CA HIS A 211 -0.34 -0.19 10.49
C HIS A 211 -0.44 -1.53 9.74
N VAL A 212 -1.47 -1.72 8.93
CA VAL A 212 -1.66 -2.97 8.17
C VAL A 212 -0.51 -3.18 7.19
N LEU A 213 0.02 -2.13 6.57
CA LEU A 213 1.13 -2.21 5.63
C LEU A 213 2.44 -2.68 6.29
N ILE A 214 2.74 -2.20 7.51
CA ILE A 214 3.96 -2.57 8.24
C ILE A 214 3.86 -3.97 8.86
N TYR A 215 2.69 -4.35 9.37
CA TYR A 215 2.54 -5.57 10.18
C TYR A 215 1.94 -6.77 9.44
N SER A 216 1.36 -6.59 8.25
CA SER A 216 0.70 -7.70 7.54
C SER A 216 1.65 -8.60 6.76
N TYR A 217 1.32 -9.88 6.73
CA TYR A 217 2.00 -10.87 5.91
C TYR A 217 1.58 -10.77 4.43
N LYS A 218 2.57 -10.58 3.52
CA LYS A 218 2.36 -10.31 2.08
C LYS A 218 1.31 -11.23 1.42
N LYS A 219 1.39 -12.54 1.66
CA LYS A 219 0.47 -13.53 1.06
C LYS A 219 -0.97 -13.39 1.56
N GLN A 220 -1.16 -13.04 2.82
CA GLN A 220 -2.49 -12.85 3.41
C GLN A 220 -3.14 -11.58 2.86
N THR A 221 -2.38 -10.49 2.75
CA THR A 221 -2.90 -9.23 2.19
C THR A 221 -3.38 -9.37 0.76
N GLN A 222 -2.74 -10.22 -0.06
CA GLN A 222 -3.21 -10.46 -1.43
C GLN A 222 -4.53 -11.22 -1.52
N ASN A 223 -4.71 -12.25 -0.69
CA ASN A 223 -5.95 -13.03 -0.66
C ASN A 223 -7.11 -12.19 -0.12
N CYS A 224 -6.92 -11.52 1.02
CA CYS A 224 -7.92 -10.64 1.60
C CYS A 224 -8.17 -9.39 0.74
N GLY A 225 -7.17 -8.94 -0.02
CA GLY A 225 -7.25 -7.74 -0.84
C GLY A 225 -8.37 -7.76 -1.88
N LYS A 226 -8.57 -8.91 -2.55
CA LYS A 226 -9.68 -9.06 -3.50
C LYS A 226 -11.04 -8.92 -2.82
N THR A 227 -11.19 -9.50 -1.63
CA THR A 227 -12.40 -9.37 -0.83
C THR A 227 -12.63 -7.91 -0.41
N VAL A 228 -11.60 -7.22 0.06
CA VAL A 228 -11.68 -5.80 0.44
C VAL A 228 -12.06 -4.90 -0.74
N LEU A 229 -11.57 -5.22 -1.95
CA LEU A 229 -12.00 -4.53 -3.17
C LEU A 229 -13.50 -4.71 -3.44
N ILE A 230 -14.00 -5.95 -3.34
CA ILE A 230 -15.44 -6.24 -3.52
C ILE A 230 -16.27 -5.48 -2.48
N VAL A 231 -15.82 -5.41 -1.22
CA VAL A 231 -16.51 -4.66 -0.16
C VAL A 231 -16.57 -3.17 -0.49
N ASN A 232 -15.49 -2.57 -1.00
CA ASN A 232 -15.51 -1.16 -1.42
C ASN A 232 -16.47 -0.94 -2.60
N LEU A 233 -16.49 -1.83 -3.60
CA LEU A 233 -17.44 -1.73 -4.71
C LEU A 233 -18.89 -1.86 -4.24
N ALA A 234 -19.16 -2.77 -3.31
CA ALA A 234 -20.47 -2.92 -2.68
C ALA A 234 -20.85 -1.65 -1.89
N GLN A 235 -19.94 -1.09 -1.08
CA GLN A 235 -20.17 0.15 -0.34
C GLN A 235 -20.48 1.32 -1.30
N LEU A 236 -19.75 1.45 -2.42
CA LEU A 236 -20.03 2.46 -3.44
C LEU A 236 -21.42 2.29 -4.04
N PHE A 237 -21.82 1.05 -4.36
CA PHE A 237 -23.16 0.76 -4.85
C PHE A 237 -24.25 1.10 -3.81
N VAL A 238 -24.00 0.79 -2.53
CA VAL A 238 -24.93 1.12 -1.44
C VAL A 238 -25.05 2.64 -1.26
N PHE A 239 -23.96 3.40 -1.40
CA PHE A 239 -24.03 4.87 -1.42
C PHE A 239 -24.99 5.36 -2.50
N VAL A 240 -24.81 4.89 -3.74
CA VAL A 240 -25.69 5.26 -4.85
C VAL A 240 -27.14 4.91 -4.56
N LEU A 241 -27.41 3.69 -4.09
CA LEU A 241 -28.76 3.22 -3.82
C LEU A 241 -29.45 4.04 -2.72
N LEU A 242 -28.77 4.25 -1.58
CA LEU A 242 -29.37 4.87 -0.40
C LEU A 242 -29.35 6.40 -0.43
N THR A 243 -28.58 7.02 -1.33
CA THR A 243 -28.71 8.46 -1.61
C THR A 243 -30.06 8.78 -2.26
N TYR A 244 -30.54 7.93 -3.18
CA TYR A 244 -31.82 8.14 -3.85
C TYR A 244 -33.00 7.45 -3.18
N HIS A 245 -32.73 6.43 -2.37
CA HIS A 245 -33.71 5.70 -1.60
C HIS A 245 -33.28 5.61 -0.12
N PRO A 246 -33.23 6.74 0.59
CA PRO A 246 -32.78 6.77 1.98
C PRO A 246 -33.72 5.95 2.87
N LEU A 247 -33.13 5.23 3.83
CA LEU A 247 -33.90 4.52 4.85
C LEU A 247 -34.34 5.51 5.93
N ASN A 248 -35.40 5.17 6.67
CA ASN A 248 -35.85 5.96 7.82
C ASN A 248 -34.96 5.69 9.05
N LEU A 249 -33.67 6.03 8.94
CA LEU A 249 -32.66 5.92 9.99
C LEU A 249 -31.96 7.26 10.18
N GLY A 250 -31.50 7.54 11.39
CA GLY A 250 -30.90 8.83 11.75
C GLY A 250 -29.73 9.27 10.86
N ILE A 251 -28.95 8.32 10.33
CA ILE A 251 -27.78 8.60 9.46
C ILE A 251 -28.14 9.26 8.13
N PHE A 252 -29.39 9.12 7.68
CA PHE A 252 -29.90 9.71 6.42
C PHE A 252 -30.62 11.04 6.63
N ILE A 253 -30.83 11.44 7.89
CA ILE A 253 -31.55 12.66 8.22
C ILE A 253 -30.51 13.77 8.39
N SER A 254 -30.66 14.85 7.63
CA SER A 254 -29.85 16.06 7.86
C SER A 254 -30.12 16.56 9.27
N PRO A 255 -29.08 16.77 10.09
CA PRO A 255 -29.28 17.37 11.39
C PRO A 255 -29.84 18.78 11.26
N VAL A 256 -30.70 19.15 12.22
CA VAL A 256 -31.43 20.43 12.27
C VAL A 256 -30.71 21.41 13.17
#